data_AF-M5BMK2-F1
#
_entry.id   AF-M5BMK2-F1
#
_cell.length_a   1.000
_cell.length_b   1.000
_cell.length_c   1.000
_cell.angle_alpha   90.00
_cell.angle_beta   90.00
_cell.angle_gamma   90.00
#
_symmetry.space_group_name_H-M   'P 1'
#
loop_
_entity.id
_entity.type
_entity.pdbx_description
1 polymer ?
#
loop_
_entity_poly.entity_id
_entity_poly.type
_entity_poly.pdbx_seq_one_letter_code
_entity_poly.pdbx_strand_id
1 'polypeptide(L)'
;MSAYAHAKPETFNAVQLERLQQLYKDWADLAASARTNSAVIAITRVPPAAAYISVLANAKLYQSIWDIFYSLETEGPLAPNQFVFTSMFIAFAKRTTISTDTPNAATFNDTNPTNNNITDEDSKEPYDLILTSANDIKMKNAQDARLLWRLVVRALERQPFPVDSHLLVAALRALQNGGKAELDLALEIIDKYLGLRAPDAPAPSETTKPIELNFRLLDVALSVCNAAKRPDLTSHFLDVLTAPEHPQRSIINTGAMNLLIEAYASLGDTQQIIRTIDWMIREGALPGGLDVIPGSSSWCIALRACLNAQDWNAAKTLTKRLASMGNRKRIIDAETIYLVLKTTYVLKPADKRLHEQQLRQALDAVCYVVSLWPKNSNTTQPTHAKINPDRLERRIIFQNALGDLVRKILGEFDGLRSIPGFSDLTYRLKQLRTKVPSNIAVKYQEYL
;
A
#
# COMPACT_ATOMS: atom_id res chain seq x y z
N MET A 1 -28.63 -7.67 -1.87
CA MET A 1 -27.27 -8.09 -1.45
C MET A 1 -26.15 -7.26 -2.07
N SER A 2 -26.05 -7.12 -3.42
CA SER A 2 -24.95 -6.37 -4.05
C SER A 2 -24.77 -4.93 -3.54
N ALA A 3 -25.85 -4.17 -3.33
CA ALA A 3 -25.77 -2.81 -2.76
C ALA A 3 -25.10 -2.79 -1.37
N TYR A 4 -25.30 -3.83 -0.55
CA TYR A 4 -24.68 -3.96 0.77
C TYR A 4 -23.23 -4.46 0.69
N ALA A 5 -22.88 -5.28 -0.30
CA ALA A 5 -21.49 -5.69 -0.51
C ALA A 5 -20.54 -4.50 -0.79
N HIS A 6 -21.08 -3.41 -1.36
CA HIS A 6 -20.37 -2.16 -1.60
C HIS A 6 -20.49 -1.12 -0.47
N ALA A 7 -21.24 -1.43 0.60
CA ALA A 7 -21.36 -0.54 1.75
C ALA A 7 -20.05 -0.47 2.54
N LYS A 8 -19.85 0.64 3.26
CA LYS A 8 -18.65 0.82 4.10
C LYS A 8 -18.66 -0.16 5.28
N PRO A 9 -17.49 -0.58 5.82
CA PRO A 9 -17.40 -1.53 6.92
C PRO A 9 -18.16 -1.11 8.21
N GLU A 10 -18.46 0.18 8.37
CA GLU A 10 -19.02 0.77 9.59
C GLU A 10 -20.56 0.77 9.66
N THR A 11 -21.27 0.13 8.72
CA THR A 11 -22.72 0.43 8.52
C THR A 11 -23.70 -0.71 8.74
N PHE A 12 -23.32 -1.82 9.39
CA PHE A 12 -24.27 -2.92 9.63
C PHE A 12 -24.71 -3.01 11.10
N ASN A 13 -25.99 -2.75 11.36
CA ASN A 13 -26.60 -3.08 12.64
C ASN A 13 -27.08 -4.55 12.67
N ALA A 14 -27.34 -5.09 13.86
CA ALA A 14 -27.74 -6.49 14.05
C ALA A 14 -28.97 -6.88 13.21
N VAL A 15 -29.97 -5.99 13.13
CA VAL A 15 -31.20 -6.20 12.34
C VAL A 15 -30.91 -6.31 10.84
N GLN A 16 -29.99 -5.50 10.32
CA GLN A 16 -29.59 -5.57 8.91
C GLN A 16 -28.84 -6.86 8.61
N LEU A 17 -27.98 -7.33 9.53
CA LEU A 17 -27.27 -8.60 9.38
C LEU A 17 -28.23 -9.79 9.40
N GLU A 18 -29.20 -9.80 10.31
CA GLU A 18 -30.23 -10.84 10.38
C GLU A 18 -31.08 -10.88 9.10
N ARG A 19 -31.52 -9.71 8.60
CA ARG A 19 -32.24 -9.63 7.32
C ARG A 19 -31.40 -10.10 6.14
N LEU A 20 -30.11 -9.79 6.12
CA LEU A 20 -29.21 -10.24 5.06
C LEU A 20 -28.95 -11.74 5.12
N GLN A 21 -28.84 -12.30 6.33
CA GLN A 21 -28.74 -13.75 6.53
C GLN A 21 -30.01 -14.46 6.06
N GLN A 22 -31.19 -13.94 6.43
CA GLN A 22 -32.46 -14.52 5.97
C GLN A 22 -32.57 -14.44 4.44
N LEU A 23 -32.25 -13.29 3.85
CA LEU A 23 -32.26 -13.12 2.39
C LEU A 23 -31.31 -14.08 1.67
N TYR A 24 -30.15 -14.38 2.27
CA TYR A 24 -29.22 -15.37 1.74
C TYR A 24 -29.79 -16.80 1.84
N LYS A 25 -30.41 -17.15 2.97
CA LYS A 25 -31.07 -18.46 3.16
C LYS A 25 -32.22 -18.66 2.16
N ASP A 26 -33.11 -17.69 2.05
CA ASP A 26 -34.24 -17.72 1.12
C ASP A 26 -33.75 -17.91 -0.33
N TRP A 27 -32.64 -17.24 -0.68
CA TRP A 27 -32.01 -17.42 -1.98
C TRP A 27 -31.41 -18.82 -2.16
N ALA A 28 -30.71 -19.35 -1.15
CA ALA A 28 -30.10 -20.69 -1.22
C ALA A 28 -31.18 -21.77 -1.38
N ASP A 29 -32.29 -21.66 -0.64
CA ASP A 29 -33.45 -22.55 -0.76
C ASP A 29 -34.09 -22.46 -2.15
N LEU A 30 -34.27 -21.24 -2.68
CA LEU A 30 -34.76 -21.02 -4.03
C LEU A 30 -33.84 -21.65 -5.07
N ALA A 31 -32.53 -21.46 -4.94
CA ALA A 31 -31.53 -21.99 -5.86
C ALA A 31 -31.51 -23.53 -5.84
N ALA A 32 -31.61 -24.15 -4.65
CA ALA A 32 -31.73 -25.60 -4.50
C ALA A 32 -33.03 -26.15 -5.10
N SER A 33 -34.12 -25.37 -5.09
CA SER A 33 -35.41 -25.78 -5.67
C SER A 33 -35.47 -25.64 -7.20
N ALA A 34 -34.51 -24.96 -7.82
CA ALA A 34 -34.52 -24.66 -9.25
C ALA A 34 -34.24 -25.93 -10.08
N ARG A 35 -35.22 -26.33 -10.90
CA ARG A 35 -35.18 -27.60 -11.66
C ARG A 35 -34.51 -27.52 -13.04
N THR A 36 -34.12 -26.32 -13.50
CA THR A 36 -33.53 -26.13 -14.84
C THR A 36 -32.26 -25.29 -14.77
N ASN A 37 -31.26 -25.65 -15.59
CA ASN A 37 -30.02 -24.88 -15.71
C ASN A 37 -30.28 -23.40 -16.06
N SER A 38 -31.30 -23.11 -16.87
CA SER A 38 -31.72 -21.74 -17.20
C SER A 38 -32.24 -20.97 -15.98
N ALA A 39 -33.01 -21.62 -15.10
CA ALA A 39 -33.48 -21.00 -13.87
C ALA A 39 -32.31 -20.73 -12.92
N VAL A 40 -31.38 -21.68 -12.80
CA VAL A 40 -30.18 -21.48 -11.97
C VAL A 40 -29.33 -20.32 -12.50
N ILE A 41 -29.04 -20.28 -13.81
CA ILE A 41 -28.28 -19.18 -14.44
C ILE A 41 -28.96 -17.82 -14.22
N ALA A 42 -30.28 -17.75 -14.32
CA ALA A 42 -31.02 -16.51 -14.08
C ALA A 42 -30.88 -16.04 -12.62
N ILE A 43 -30.90 -16.98 -11.67
CA ILE A 43 -30.81 -16.72 -10.23
C ILE A 43 -29.36 -16.46 -9.76
N THR A 44 -28.35 -16.96 -10.49
CA THR A 44 -26.91 -16.82 -10.17
C THR A 44 -26.18 -15.75 -10.98
N ARG A 45 -26.90 -14.99 -11.83
CA ARG A 45 -26.31 -13.93 -12.68
C ARG A 45 -25.47 -12.91 -11.91
N VAL A 46 -25.81 -12.64 -10.66
CA VAL A 46 -24.95 -11.96 -9.69
C VAL A 46 -24.62 -13.01 -8.63
N PRO A 47 -23.35 -13.37 -8.37
CA PRO A 47 -22.99 -14.48 -7.47
C PRO A 47 -23.34 -14.15 -6.01
N PRO A 48 -24.47 -14.64 -5.46
CA PRO A 48 -25.02 -14.14 -4.20
C PRO A 48 -24.20 -14.58 -2.99
N ALA A 49 -23.61 -15.77 -3.04
CA ALA A 49 -22.63 -16.24 -2.07
C ALA A 49 -21.41 -15.31 -1.99
N ALA A 50 -20.84 -14.89 -3.12
CA ALA A 50 -19.71 -13.96 -3.15
C ALA A 50 -20.08 -12.57 -2.58
N ALA A 51 -21.30 -12.10 -2.84
CA ALA A 51 -21.81 -10.85 -2.28
C ALA A 51 -22.05 -10.96 -0.77
N TYR A 52 -22.59 -12.08 -0.30
CA TYR A 52 -22.83 -12.31 1.13
C TYR A 52 -21.52 -12.48 1.91
N ILE A 53 -20.52 -13.18 1.36
CA ILE A 53 -19.16 -13.23 1.91
C ILE A 53 -18.57 -11.83 2.08
N SER A 54 -18.79 -10.93 1.12
CA SER A 54 -18.33 -9.53 1.22
C SER A 54 -19.04 -8.77 2.35
N VAL A 55 -20.33 -9.02 2.57
CA VAL A 55 -21.09 -8.47 3.71
C VAL A 55 -20.51 -8.98 5.03
N LEU A 56 -20.29 -10.29 5.16
CA LEU A 56 -19.71 -10.90 6.36
C LEU A 56 -18.30 -10.34 6.65
N ALA A 57 -17.49 -10.16 5.60
CA ALA A 57 -16.17 -9.56 5.73
C ALA A 57 -16.23 -8.11 6.23
N ASN A 58 -17.13 -7.29 5.68
CA ASN A 58 -17.35 -5.93 6.14
C ASN A 58 -17.85 -5.88 7.59
N ALA A 59 -18.63 -6.88 8.01
CA ALA A 59 -19.09 -7.07 9.39
C ALA A 59 -18.05 -7.75 10.31
N LYS A 60 -16.85 -8.06 9.81
CA LYS A 60 -15.76 -8.74 10.53
C LYS A 60 -16.11 -10.16 11.03
N LEU A 61 -17.12 -10.80 10.44
CA LEU A 61 -17.56 -12.15 10.77
C LEU A 61 -16.78 -13.20 9.96
N TYR A 62 -15.46 -13.28 10.17
CA TYR A 62 -14.58 -14.10 9.34
C TYR A 62 -14.77 -15.61 9.52
N GLN A 63 -15.24 -16.08 10.67
CA GLN A 63 -15.57 -17.49 10.86
C GLN A 63 -16.80 -17.87 10.04
N SER A 64 -17.84 -17.04 10.06
CA SER A 64 -19.05 -17.25 9.25
C SER A 64 -18.77 -17.28 7.74
N ILE A 65 -17.70 -16.62 7.27
CA ILE A 65 -17.26 -16.74 5.86
C ILE A 65 -16.88 -18.20 5.54
N TRP A 66 -16.17 -18.89 6.43
CA TRP A 66 -15.83 -20.29 6.26
C TRP A 66 -17.07 -21.19 6.36
N ASP A 67 -17.96 -20.92 7.31
CA ASP A 67 -19.19 -21.71 7.47
C ASP A 67 -20.05 -21.67 6.20
N ILE A 68 -20.21 -20.48 5.60
CA ILE A 68 -20.91 -20.31 4.32
C ILE A 68 -20.16 -20.98 3.17
N PHE A 69 -18.83 -20.87 3.11
CA PHE A 69 -18.06 -21.54 2.07
C PHE A 69 -18.22 -23.07 2.12
N TYR A 70 -18.16 -23.67 3.32
CA TYR A 70 -18.33 -25.11 3.50
C TYR A 70 -19.78 -25.58 3.35
N SER A 71 -20.77 -24.68 3.43
CA SER A 71 -22.16 -25.01 3.14
C SER A 71 -22.49 -25.02 1.65
N LEU A 72 -21.59 -24.52 0.78
CA LEU A 72 -21.79 -24.55 -0.67
C LEU A 72 -21.64 -25.97 -1.21
N GLU A 73 -22.34 -26.25 -2.30
CA GLU A 73 -22.20 -27.51 -3.03
C GLU A 73 -20.74 -27.68 -3.52
N THR A 74 -20.28 -28.92 -3.63
CA THR A 74 -18.90 -29.18 -4.09
C THR A 74 -18.75 -29.18 -5.60
N GLU A 75 -19.85 -29.40 -6.32
CA GLU A 75 -19.97 -29.46 -7.76
C GLU A 75 -21.31 -28.85 -8.18
N GLY A 76 -21.39 -28.37 -9.42
CA GLY A 76 -22.61 -27.82 -9.98
C GLY A 76 -22.63 -26.29 -10.04
N PRO A 77 -23.77 -25.70 -10.43
CA PRO A 77 -23.86 -24.26 -10.68
C PRO A 77 -23.77 -23.40 -9.40
N LEU A 78 -23.92 -24.00 -8.22
CA LEU A 78 -23.78 -23.34 -6.92
C LEU A 78 -22.42 -23.62 -6.25
N ALA A 79 -21.56 -24.40 -6.88
CA ALA A 79 -20.23 -24.67 -6.37
C ALA A 79 -19.36 -23.40 -6.34
N PRO A 80 -18.37 -23.31 -5.42
CA PRO A 80 -17.45 -22.20 -5.38
C PRO A 80 -16.74 -21.98 -6.73
N ASN A 81 -16.82 -20.76 -7.23
CA ASN A 81 -16.17 -20.33 -8.47
C ASN A 81 -15.24 -19.12 -8.21
N GLN A 82 -14.68 -18.55 -9.28
CA GLN A 82 -13.72 -17.44 -9.17
C GLN A 82 -14.26 -16.25 -8.36
N PHE A 83 -15.57 -15.99 -8.38
CA PHE A 83 -16.15 -14.87 -7.62
C PHE A 83 -16.18 -15.15 -6.12
N VAL A 84 -16.55 -16.37 -5.72
CA VAL A 84 -16.56 -16.79 -4.30
C VAL A 84 -15.14 -16.73 -3.74
N PHE A 85 -14.18 -17.35 -4.44
CA PHE A 85 -12.78 -17.34 -4.01
C PHE A 85 -12.20 -15.92 -3.97
N THR A 86 -12.47 -15.08 -4.97
CA THR A 86 -12.02 -13.68 -4.99
C THR A 86 -12.54 -12.92 -3.77
N SER A 87 -13.83 -13.05 -3.44
CA SER A 87 -14.41 -12.40 -2.26
C SER A 87 -13.75 -12.85 -0.96
N MET A 88 -13.47 -14.15 -0.81
CA MET A 88 -12.78 -14.67 0.38
C MET A 88 -11.33 -14.17 0.49
N PHE A 89 -10.56 -14.16 -0.60
CA PHE A 89 -9.21 -13.60 -0.60
C PHE A 89 -9.21 -12.11 -0.23
N ILE A 90 -10.15 -11.32 -0.78
CA ILE A 90 -10.31 -9.91 -0.43
C ILE A 90 -10.66 -9.76 1.07
N ALA A 91 -11.54 -10.62 1.59
CA ALA A 91 -11.91 -10.61 3.00
C ALA A 91 -10.69 -10.84 3.91
N PHE A 92 -9.88 -11.87 3.62
CA PHE A 92 -8.70 -12.18 4.41
C PHE A 92 -7.61 -11.13 4.26
N ALA A 93 -7.37 -10.60 3.05
CA ALA A 93 -6.40 -9.52 2.86
C ALA A 93 -6.74 -8.25 3.67
N LYS A 94 -8.03 -7.99 3.93
CA LYS A 94 -8.52 -6.85 4.71
C LYS A 94 -8.69 -7.13 6.20
N ARG A 95 -8.52 -8.38 6.66
CA ARG A 95 -8.75 -8.75 8.06
C ARG A 95 -7.74 -8.08 8.97
N THR A 96 -8.22 -7.28 9.91
CA THR A 96 -7.41 -6.55 10.92
C THR A 96 -7.65 -7.02 12.35
N THR A 97 -8.47 -8.05 12.56
CA THR A 97 -8.80 -8.60 13.88
C THR A 97 -8.85 -10.12 13.81
N ILE A 98 -8.38 -10.79 14.85
CA ILE A 98 -8.56 -12.24 15.02
C ILE A 98 -9.96 -12.45 15.58
N SER A 99 -10.82 -13.19 14.88
CA SER A 99 -12.22 -13.39 15.28
C SER A 99 -12.38 -13.88 16.72
N THR A 100 -13.12 -13.13 17.52
CA THR A 100 -13.97 -13.64 18.61
C THR A 100 -15.41 -13.50 18.14
N ASP A 101 -16.09 -14.62 17.89
CA ASP A 101 -17.51 -14.62 17.51
C ASP A 101 -18.37 -14.28 18.73
N THR A 102 -18.48 -12.98 19.02
CA THR A 102 -19.58 -12.46 19.81
C THR A 102 -20.20 -11.30 19.05
N PRO A 103 -21.49 -11.36 18.69
CA PRO A 103 -22.22 -10.17 18.33
C PRO A 103 -22.32 -9.32 19.61
N ASN A 104 -21.31 -8.48 19.88
CA ASN A 104 -21.38 -7.54 20.98
C ASN A 104 -22.42 -6.47 20.64
N ALA A 105 -23.67 -6.78 21.00
CA ALA A 105 -24.68 -5.80 21.33
C ALA A 105 -24.27 -5.08 22.63
N ALA A 106 -23.17 -4.31 22.60
CA ALA A 106 -22.78 -3.36 23.65
C ALA A 106 -21.46 -2.66 23.30
N THR A 107 -21.53 -1.62 22.45
CA THR A 107 -20.76 -0.37 22.64
C THR A 107 -21.43 0.72 21.79
N PHE A 108 -22.70 0.95 22.09
CA PHE A 108 -23.35 2.23 21.83
C PHE A 108 -23.94 2.65 23.18
N ASN A 109 -23.05 3.11 24.07
CA ASN A 109 -23.52 3.95 25.16
C ASN A 109 -23.39 5.38 24.67
N ASP A 110 -24.56 5.96 24.38
CA ASP A 110 -24.80 7.38 24.56
C ASP A 110 -24.28 7.80 25.93
N THR A 111 -23.25 8.64 25.95
CA THR A 111 -23.03 9.53 27.09
C THR A 111 -22.73 10.92 26.55
N ASN A 112 -23.77 11.76 26.59
CA ASN A 112 -23.61 13.19 26.77
C ASN A 112 -22.80 13.47 28.05
N PRO A 113 -22.06 14.59 28.12
CA PRO A 113 -21.03 14.81 29.11
C PRO A 113 -21.66 15.31 30.41
N THR A 114 -21.54 14.51 31.47
CA THR A 114 -21.61 15.03 32.83
C THR A 114 -20.44 14.47 33.62
N ASN A 115 -19.57 15.40 34.00
CA ASN A 115 -18.49 15.31 34.99
C ASN A 115 -18.54 14.07 35.89
N ASN A 116 -17.40 13.40 36.03
CA ASN A 116 -16.73 13.32 37.33
C ASN A 116 -15.27 12.89 37.16
N ASN A 117 -14.42 13.57 37.93
CA ASN A 117 -12.98 13.41 38.03
C ASN A 117 -12.57 11.96 38.33
N ILE A 118 -11.75 11.37 37.46
CA ILE A 118 -10.85 10.26 37.80
C ILE A 118 -9.50 10.57 37.15
N THR A 119 -8.48 10.53 37.98
CA THR A 119 -7.08 10.90 37.74
C THR A 119 -6.43 10.10 36.63
N ASP A 120 -5.83 10.82 35.69
CA ASP A 120 -4.89 10.33 34.68
C ASP A 120 -3.63 9.77 35.36
N GLU A 121 -3.45 8.45 35.32
CA GLU A 121 -2.16 7.75 35.22
C GLU A 121 -2.44 6.23 35.04
N ASP A 122 -1.69 5.56 34.16
CA ASP A 122 -1.64 4.09 33.98
C ASP A 122 -2.72 3.33 33.15
N SER A 123 -2.88 3.70 31.88
CA SER A 123 -3.25 2.71 30.85
C SER A 123 -2.48 2.89 29.54
N LYS A 124 -1.14 2.79 29.61
CA LYS A 124 -0.30 2.60 28.42
C LYS A 124 -0.28 1.11 28.08
N GLU A 125 -1.13 0.66 27.16
CA GLU A 125 -0.84 -0.60 26.48
C GLU A 125 0.45 -0.43 25.65
N PRO A 126 1.47 -1.29 25.84
CA PRO A 126 2.76 -1.13 25.17
C PRO A 126 2.63 -1.26 23.65
N TYR A 127 3.23 -0.33 22.91
CA TYR A 127 3.21 -0.28 21.45
C TYR A 127 3.69 -1.55 20.76
N ASP A 128 4.61 -2.27 21.41
CA ASP A 128 5.15 -3.53 20.92
C ASP A 128 4.08 -4.62 20.83
N LEU A 129 3.08 -4.64 21.73
CA LEU A 129 1.97 -5.60 21.68
C LEU A 129 1.02 -5.33 20.50
N ILE A 130 0.77 -4.06 20.17
CA ILE A 130 -0.10 -3.68 19.05
C ILE A 130 0.56 -3.98 17.70
N LEU A 131 1.86 -3.70 17.56
CA LEU A 131 2.59 -3.98 16.31
C LEU A 131 2.76 -5.49 16.08
N THR A 132 3.00 -6.24 17.15
CA THR A 132 3.11 -7.71 17.11
C THR A 132 1.77 -8.33 16.70
N SER A 133 0.66 -7.92 17.32
CA SER A 133 -0.67 -8.45 16.96
C SER A 133 -1.07 -8.16 15.50
N ALA A 134 -0.74 -6.98 14.97
CA ALA A 134 -1.02 -6.64 13.57
C ALA A 134 -0.23 -7.48 12.57
N ASN A 135 1.04 -7.79 12.87
CA ASN A 135 1.86 -8.69 12.06
C ASN A 135 1.36 -10.15 12.17
N ASP A 136 0.96 -10.59 13.36
CA ASP A 136 0.39 -11.91 13.58
C ASP A 136 -0.91 -12.11 12.78
N ILE A 137 -1.76 -11.07 12.72
CA ILE A 137 -2.98 -11.09 11.90
C ILE A 137 -2.63 -11.23 10.42
N LYS A 138 -1.70 -10.42 9.90
CA LYS A 138 -1.28 -10.49 8.49
C LYS A 138 -0.71 -11.85 8.13
N MET A 139 0.11 -12.43 9.03
CA MET A 139 0.65 -13.78 8.85
C MET A 139 -0.47 -14.82 8.80
N LYS A 140 -1.44 -14.75 9.71
CA LYS A 140 -2.63 -15.63 9.71
C LYS A 140 -3.45 -15.46 8.42
N ASN A 141 -3.62 -14.24 7.92
CA ASN A 141 -4.33 -13.97 6.67
C ASN A 141 -3.65 -14.69 5.50
N ALA A 142 -2.32 -14.64 5.44
CA ALA A 142 -1.56 -15.31 4.39
C ALA A 142 -1.63 -16.84 4.51
N GLN A 143 -1.62 -17.39 5.72
CA GLN A 143 -1.82 -18.84 5.95
C GLN A 143 -3.21 -19.30 5.50
N ASP A 144 -4.26 -18.56 5.84
CA ASP A 144 -5.64 -18.84 5.39
C ASP A 144 -5.74 -18.71 3.86
N ALA A 145 -5.07 -17.72 3.26
CA ALA A 145 -5.00 -17.56 1.81
C ALA A 145 -4.30 -18.74 1.13
N ARG A 146 -3.22 -19.26 1.70
CA ARG A 146 -2.54 -20.47 1.18
C ARG A 146 -3.45 -21.69 1.24
N LEU A 147 -4.19 -21.89 2.33
CA LEU A 147 -5.20 -22.94 2.42
C LEU A 147 -6.27 -22.74 1.33
N LEU A 148 -6.80 -21.52 1.21
CA LEU A 148 -7.83 -21.18 0.23
C LEU A 148 -7.36 -21.46 -1.20
N TRP A 149 -6.10 -21.16 -1.53
CA TRP A 149 -5.56 -21.47 -2.85
C TRP A 149 -5.52 -22.98 -3.14
N ARG A 150 -5.21 -23.83 -2.16
CA ARG A 150 -5.34 -25.29 -2.32
C ARG A 150 -6.77 -25.71 -2.61
N LEU A 151 -7.75 -25.02 -2.01
CA LEU A 151 -9.17 -25.27 -2.28
C LEU A 151 -9.57 -24.78 -3.69
N VAL A 152 -8.99 -23.68 -4.18
CA VAL A 152 -9.13 -23.24 -5.59
C VAL A 152 -8.67 -24.33 -6.53
N VAL A 153 -7.46 -24.88 -6.34
CA VAL A 153 -6.91 -25.93 -7.21
C VAL A 153 -7.82 -27.16 -7.23
N ARG A 154 -8.28 -27.64 -6.06
CA ARG A 154 -9.23 -28.75 -5.97
C ARG A 154 -10.57 -28.45 -6.63
N ALA A 155 -11.05 -27.21 -6.53
CA ALA A 155 -12.30 -26.80 -7.16
C ALA A 155 -12.15 -26.75 -8.69
N LEU A 156 -11.01 -26.28 -9.21
CA LEU A 156 -10.69 -26.29 -10.65
C LEU A 156 -10.61 -27.71 -11.21
N GLU A 157 -10.08 -28.67 -10.44
CA GLU A 157 -10.03 -30.10 -10.83
C GLU A 157 -11.43 -30.71 -10.96
N ARG A 158 -12.37 -30.33 -10.09
CA ARG A 158 -13.76 -30.81 -10.11
C ARG A 158 -14.60 -30.11 -11.16
N GLN A 159 -14.50 -28.79 -11.24
CA GLN A 159 -15.30 -27.94 -12.10
C GLN A 159 -14.47 -26.75 -12.59
N PRO A 160 -14.02 -26.77 -13.86
CA PRO A 160 -13.24 -25.68 -14.42
C PRO A 160 -13.99 -24.35 -14.40
N PHE A 161 -13.32 -23.30 -13.93
CA PHE A 161 -13.78 -21.92 -14.00
C PHE A 161 -12.59 -21.01 -14.37
N PRO A 162 -12.84 -19.81 -14.91
CA PRO A 162 -11.74 -18.94 -15.34
C PRO A 162 -10.95 -18.43 -14.14
N VAL A 163 -9.65 -18.70 -14.12
CA VAL A 163 -8.70 -18.00 -13.24
C VAL A 163 -8.42 -16.65 -13.87
N ASP A 164 -9.11 -15.61 -13.39
CA ASP A 164 -9.04 -14.26 -13.96
C ASP A 164 -8.09 -13.34 -13.18
N SER A 165 -7.90 -12.12 -13.69
CA SER A 165 -7.02 -11.13 -13.06
C SER A 165 -7.50 -10.71 -11.66
N HIS A 166 -8.80 -10.78 -11.35
CA HIS A 166 -9.33 -10.39 -10.06
C HIS A 166 -9.00 -11.42 -8.98
N LEU A 167 -9.17 -12.71 -9.31
CA LEU A 167 -8.81 -13.81 -8.44
C LEU A 167 -7.31 -13.79 -8.11
N LEU A 168 -6.46 -13.63 -9.13
CA LEU A 168 -5.01 -13.59 -8.95
C LEU A 168 -4.55 -12.38 -8.13
N VAL A 169 -5.07 -11.18 -8.41
CA VAL A 169 -4.73 -9.98 -7.61
C VAL A 169 -5.14 -10.17 -6.15
N ALA A 170 -6.33 -10.72 -5.90
CA ALA A 170 -6.81 -10.95 -4.54
C ALA A 170 -5.95 -11.99 -3.81
N ALA A 171 -5.64 -13.11 -4.46
CA ALA A 171 -4.80 -14.16 -3.90
C ALA A 171 -3.39 -13.68 -3.58
N LEU A 172 -2.72 -13.04 -4.53
CA LEU A 172 -1.35 -12.54 -4.36
C LEU A 172 -1.26 -11.49 -3.25
N ARG A 173 -2.23 -10.58 -3.15
CA ARG A 173 -2.29 -9.59 -2.04
C ARG A 173 -2.45 -10.24 -0.68
N ALA A 174 -3.26 -11.30 -0.59
CA ALA A 174 -3.46 -12.01 0.66
C ALA A 174 -2.21 -12.80 1.08
N LEU A 175 -1.48 -13.37 0.11
CA LEU A 175 -0.24 -14.12 0.35
C LEU A 175 0.97 -13.23 0.66
N GLN A 176 1.00 -12.00 0.15
CA GLN A 176 2.17 -11.10 0.17
C GLN A 176 2.78 -10.87 1.56
N ASN A 177 1.97 -10.84 2.62
CA ASN A 177 2.45 -10.59 3.99
C ASN A 177 2.75 -11.88 4.78
N GLY A 178 2.81 -13.03 4.08
CA GLY A 178 3.08 -14.33 4.68
C GLY A 178 4.57 -14.61 4.88
N GLY A 179 4.85 -15.84 5.30
CA GLY A 179 6.21 -16.34 5.43
C GLY A 179 6.72 -16.90 4.10
N LYS A 180 7.86 -17.60 4.18
CA LYS A 180 8.50 -18.20 3.00
C LYS A 180 7.55 -19.11 2.20
N ALA A 181 6.77 -19.96 2.87
CA ALA A 181 5.91 -20.92 2.17
C ALA A 181 4.73 -20.25 1.42
N GLU A 182 4.22 -19.13 1.93
CA GLU A 182 3.18 -18.34 1.26
C GLU A 182 3.76 -17.55 0.08
N LEU A 183 4.97 -17.00 0.23
CA LEU A 183 5.67 -16.26 -0.82
C LEU A 183 6.16 -17.17 -1.95
N ASP A 184 6.66 -18.37 -1.64
CA ASP A 184 7.03 -19.38 -2.62
C ASP A 184 5.82 -19.79 -3.47
N LEU A 185 4.66 -20.00 -2.83
CA LEU A 185 3.40 -20.25 -3.55
C LEU A 185 2.99 -19.04 -4.41
N ALA A 186 3.12 -17.82 -3.91
CA ALA A 186 2.78 -16.63 -4.68
C ALA A 186 3.66 -16.49 -5.93
N LEU A 187 4.95 -16.83 -5.85
CA LEU A 187 5.87 -16.87 -6.99
C LEU A 187 5.49 -17.99 -7.98
N GLU A 188 5.07 -19.17 -7.51
CA GLU A 188 4.55 -20.24 -8.37
C GLU A 188 3.31 -19.79 -9.14
N ILE A 189 2.39 -19.08 -8.49
CA ILE A 189 1.20 -18.52 -9.14
C ILE A 189 1.58 -17.50 -10.22
N ILE A 190 2.56 -16.63 -9.94
CA ILE A 190 3.06 -15.64 -10.88
C ILE A 190 3.67 -16.32 -12.13
N ASP A 191 4.51 -17.34 -11.94
CA ASP A 191 5.08 -18.10 -13.06
C ASP A 191 3.96 -18.80 -13.87
N LYS A 192 3.12 -19.58 -13.19
CA LYS A 192 2.10 -20.43 -13.84
C LYS A 192 1.06 -19.63 -14.62
N TYR A 193 0.55 -18.53 -14.08
CA TYR A 193 -0.59 -17.82 -14.67
C TYR A 193 -0.22 -16.52 -15.39
N LEU A 194 0.89 -15.87 -15.02
CA LEU A 194 1.33 -14.61 -15.64
C LEU A 194 2.48 -14.82 -16.62
N GLY A 195 3.16 -15.98 -16.59
CA GLY A 195 4.33 -16.25 -17.43
C GLY A 195 5.54 -15.40 -17.08
N LEU A 196 5.52 -14.69 -15.95
CA LEU A 196 6.64 -13.94 -15.41
C LEU A 196 7.57 -14.91 -14.68
N ARG A 197 8.48 -15.53 -15.46
CA ARG A 197 9.36 -16.60 -14.98
C ARG A 197 10.77 -16.11 -14.70
N ALA A 198 11.41 -16.69 -13.68
CA ALA A 198 12.81 -16.48 -13.39
C ALA A 198 13.71 -16.88 -14.60
N PRO A 199 14.79 -16.15 -14.89
CA PRO A 199 15.60 -16.39 -16.09
C PRO A 199 16.27 -17.76 -16.14
N ASP A 200 16.46 -18.40 -14.98
CA ASP A 200 17.10 -19.71 -14.78
C ASP A 200 16.10 -20.87 -14.60
N ALA A 201 14.80 -20.58 -14.58
CA ALA A 201 13.80 -21.61 -14.31
C ALA A 201 13.60 -22.54 -15.53
N PRO A 202 13.39 -23.85 -15.30
CA PRO A 202 13.18 -24.82 -16.36
C PRO A 202 11.95 -24.46 -17.22
N ALA A 203 11.93 -24.95 -18.46
CA ALA A 203 10.78 -24.79 -19.34
C ALA A 203 9.50 -25.30 -18.66
N PRO A 204 8.34 -24.65 -18.91
CA PRO A 204 7.11 -25.03 -18.22
C PRO A 204 6.73 -26.46 -18.62
N SER A 205 6.41 -27.27 -17.63
CA SER A 205 5.82 -28.60 -17.83
C SER A 205 4.37 -28.52 -18.34
N GLU A 206 3.68 -27.39 -18.12
CA GLU A 206 2.28 -27.17 -18.52
C GLU A 206 2.13 -25.93 -19.42
N THR A 207 1.38 -26.05 -20.52
CA THR A 207 1.08 -24.98 -21.48
C THR A 207 -0.14 -24.16 -21.07
N THR A 208 -0.22 -23.68 -19.83
CA THR A 208 -1.27 -22.71 -19.47
C THR A 208 -0.97 -21.41 -20.21
N LYS A 209 -1.88 -20.95 -21.07
CA LYS A 209 -1.71 -19.66 -21.77
C LYS A 209 -1.67 -18.54 -20.73
N PRO A 210 -0.58 -17.75 -20.66
CA PRO A 210 -0.49 -16.66 -19.69
C PRO A 210 -1.63 -15.66 -19.87
N ILE A 211 -2.14 -15.15 -18.76
CA ILE A 211 -3.15 -14.10 -18.74
C ILE A 211 -2.48 -12.79 -19.10
N GLU A 212 -3.19 -11.96 -19.86
CA GLU A 212 -2.72 -10.62 -20.20
C GLU A 212 -2.52 -9.77 -18.94
N LEU A 213 -1.28 -9.32 -18.73
CA LEU A 213 -0.95 -8.41 -17.63
C LEU A 213 -1.71 -7.09 -17.74
N ASN A 214 -2.21 -6.61 -16.59
CA ASN A 214 -2.71 -5.26 -16.42
C ASN A 214 -1.97 -4.56 -15.29
N PHE A 215 -2.16 -3.24 -15.13
CA PHE A 215 -1.49 -2.44 -14.11
C PHE A 215 -1.58 -3.02 -12.69
N ARG A 216 -2.71 -3.64 -12.31
CA ARG A 216 -2.92 -4.19 -10.96
C ARG A 216 -2.21 -5.52 -10.76
N LEU A 217 -2.19 -6.37 -11.79
CA LEU A 217 -1.46 -7.64 -11.77
C LEU A 217 0.04 -7.41 -11.70
N LEU A 218 0.56 -6.49 -12.52
CA LEU A 218 1.98 -6.15 -12.50
C LEU A 218 2.38 -5.58 -11.14
N ASP A 219 1.62 -4.63 -10.60
CA ASP A 219 1.85 -4.03 -9.29
C ASP A 219 1.97 -5.09 -8.18
N VAL A 220 0.99 -5.99 -8.07
CA VAL A 220 1.04 -7.03 -7.03
C VAL A 220 2.14 -8.05 -7.26
N ALA A 221 2.43 -8.44 -8.51
CA ALA A 221 3.48 -9.40 -8.82
C ALA A 221 4.86 -8.87 -8.40
N LEU A 222 5.20 -7.64 -8.79
CA LEU A 222 6.45 -6.98 -8.39
C LEU A 222 6.52 -6.78 -6.86
N SER A 223 5.39 -6.44 -6.23
CA SER A 223 5.32 -6.26 -4.79
C SER A 223 5.53 -7.58 -4.02
N VAL A 224 5.08 -8.71 -4.57
CA VAL A 224 5.38 -10.06 -4.06
C VAL A 224 6.86 -10.41 -4.24
N CYS A 225 7.47 -10.11 -5.39
CA CYS A 225 8.91 -10.32 -5.61
C CYS A 225 9.76 -9.56 -4.57
N ASN A 226 9.42 -8.30 -4.30
CA ASN A 226 10.07 -7.50 -3.26
C ASN A 226 9.85 -8.09 -1.86
N ALA A 227 8.62 -8.53 -1.52
CA ALA A 227 8.32 -9.17 -0.24
C ALA A 227 9.09 -10.49 -0.06
N ALA A 228 9.27 -11.26 -1.13
CA ALA A 228 10.07 -12.48 -1.19
C ALA A 228 11.58 -12.23 -1.12
N LYS A 229 12.03 -10.96 -1.01
CA LYS A 229 13.44 -10.56 -1.06
C LYS A 229 14.14 -11.05 -2.34
N ARG A 230 13.42 -11.00 -3.46
CA ARG A 230 13.89 -11.33 -4.81
C ARG A 230 13.88 -10.10 -5.72
N PRO A 231 14.71 -9.07 -5.42
CA PRO A 231 14.79 -7.86 -6.24
C PRO A 231 15.31 -8.13 -7.65
N ASP A 232 16.02 -9.24 -7.85
CA ASP A 232 16.46 -9.76 -9.15
C ASP A 232 15.29 -10.06 -10.09
N LEU A 233 14.20 -10.63 -9.57
CA LEU A 233 13.00 -10.89 -10.35
C LEU A 233 12.27 -9.60 -10.72
N THR A 234 12.18 -8.66 -9.78
CA THR A 234 11.58 -7.33 -10.02
C THR A 234 12.31 -6.60 -11.14
N SER A 235 13.65 -6.57 -11.13
CA SER A 235 14.41 -5.96 -12.22
C SER A 235 14.25 -6.73 -13.53
N HIS A 236 14.38 -8.06 -13.51
CA HIS A 236 14.26 -8.89 -14.71
C HIS A 236 12.91 -8.69 -15.42
N PHE A 237 11.80 -8.75 -14.68
CA PHE A 237 10.47 -8.59 -15.26
C PHE A 237 10.28 -7.20 -15.87
N LEU A 238 10.78 -6.14 -15.21
CA LEU A 238 10.67 -4.79 -15.76
C LEU A 238 11.64 -4.55 -16.91
N ASP A 239 12.83 -5.14 -16.92
CA ASP A 239 13.75 -5.06 -18.06
C ASP A 239 13.11 -5.65 -19.33
N VAL A 240 12.42 -6.78 -19.20
CA VAL A 240 11.67 -7.40 -20.32
C VAL A 240 10.49 -6.52 -20.76
N LEU A 241 9.70 -6.02 -19.81
CA LEU A 241 8.49 -5.25 -20.13
C LEU A 241 8.80 -3.83 -20.65
N THR A 242 9.94 -3.24 -20.27
CA THR A 242 10.35 -1.89 -20.70
C THR A 242 10.93 -1.86 -22.11
N ALA A 243 11.26 -3.03 -22.68
CA ALA A 243 11.77 -3.17 -24.04
C ALA A 243 10.82 -2.47 -25.04
N PRO A 244 11.33 -1.63 -25.96
CA PRO A 244 10.51 -0.82 -26.87
C PRO A 244 9.50 -1.62 -27.70
N GLU A 245 9.85 -2.86 -28.06
CA GLU A 245 9.04 -3.74 -28.90
C GLU A 245 8.02 -4.57 -28.11
N HIS A 246 8.04 -4.50 -26.77
CA HIS A 246 7.18 -5.34 -25.95
C HIS A 246 5.70 -4.91 -26.10
N PRO A 247 4.78 -5.82 -26.45
CA PRO A 247 3.38 -5.47 -26.76
C PRO A 247 2.64 -4.85 -25.56
N GLN A 248 3.05 -5.21 -24.35
CA GLN A 248 2.45 -4.71 -23.11
C GLN A 248 3.24 -3.59 -22.43
N ARG A 249 4.18 -2.93 -23.13
CA ARG A 249 5.01 -1.85 -22.57
C ARG A 249 4.18 -0.72 -21.92
N SER A 250 2.98 -0.47 -22.46
CA SER A 250 2.06 0.57 -21.97
C SER A 250 1.52 0.34 -20.55
N ILE A 251 1.63 -0.88 -20.01
CA ILE A 251 1.19 -1.18 -18.63
C ILE A 251 2.17 -0.64 -17.58
N ILE A 252 3.37 -0.20 -17.99
CA ILE A 252 4.37 0.32 -17.06
C ILE A 252 4.00 1.74 -16.68
N ASN A 253 3.88 1.95 -15.37
CA ASN A 253 3.55 3.23 -14.79
C ASN A 253 4.53 3.60 -13.67
N THR A 254 4.37 4.80 -13.12
CA THR A 254 5.17 5.30 -11.99
C THR A 254 5.15 4.34 -10.78
N GLY A 255 4.05 3.62 -10.54
CA GLY A 255 3.93 2.65 -9.44
C GLY A 255 4.86 1.45 -9.61
N ALA A 256 4.86 0.83 -10.79
CA ALA A 256 5.77 -0.28 -11.11
C ALA A 256 7.24 0.14 -10.99
N MET A 257 7.58 1.35 -11.46
CA MET A 257 8.94 1.88 -11.33
C MET A 257 9.32 2.17 -9.86
N ASN A 258 8.37 2.56 -9.00
CA ASN A 258 8.63 2.71 -7.57
C ASN A 258 9.00 1.37 -6.92
N LEU A 259 8.34 0.28 -7.31
CA LEU A 259 8.68 -1.07 -6.84
C LEU A 259 10.10 -1.48 -7.30
N LEU A 260 10.53 -1.06 -8.49
CA LEU A 260 11.91 -1.25 -8.95
C LEU A 260 12.91 -0.44 -8.12
N ILE A 261 12.59 0.82 -7.82
CA ILE A 261 13.43 1.66 -6.96
C ILE A 261 13.53 1.05 -5.56
N GLU A 262 12.44 0.50 -5.01
CA GLU A 262 12.43 -0.23 -3.73
C GLU A 262 13.31 -1.49 -3.79
N ALA A 263 13.26 -2.23 -4.90
CA ALA A 263 14.11 -3.39 -5.12
C ALA A 263 15.60 -3.01 -5.07
N TYR A 264 16.02 -2.00 -5.83
CA TYR A 264 17.41 -1.51 -5.78
C TYR A 264 17.79 -0.90 -4.43
N ALA A 265 16.84 -0.23 -3.75
CA ALA A 265 17.05 0.30 -2.42
C ALA A 265 17.35 -0.82 -1.40
N SER A 266 16.67 -1.97 -1.51
CA SER A 266 16.92 -3.14 -0.67
C SER A 266 18.31 -3.75 -0.87
N LEU A 267 18.89 -3.57 -2.06
CA LEU A 267 20.26 -3.98 -2.41
C LEU A 267 21.31 -2.92 -2.06
N GLY A 268 20.88 -1.70 -1.70
CA GLY A 268 21.78 -0.55 -1.51
C GLY A 268 22.37 -0.01 -2.82
N ASP A 269 21.82 -0.37 -3.99
CA ASP A 269 22.34 0.06 -5.29
C ASP A 269 21.79 1.44 -5.70
N THR A 270 22.40 2.47 -5.16
CA THR A 270 22.05 3.88 -5.41
C THR A 270 22.33 4.32 -6.85
N GLN A 271 23.24 3.65 -7.57
CA GLN A 271 23.53 3.95 -8.97
C GLN A 271 22.38 3.53 -9.87
N GLN A 272 21.82 2.34 -9.66
CA GLN A 272 20.66 1.89 -10.41
C GLN A 272 19.40 2.70 -10.09
N ILE A 273 19.24 3.17 -8.85
CA ILE A 273 18.19 4.13 -8.50
C ILE A 273 18.29 5.41 -9.33
N ILE A 274 19.48 6.01 -9.44
CA ILE A 274 19.70 7.21 -10.26
C ILE A 274 19.38 6.93 -11.73
N ARG A 275 19.87 5.82 -12.27
CA ARG A 275 19.61 5.43 -13.67
C ARG A 275 18.13 5.24 -13.94
N THR A 276 17.42 4.64 -12.99
CA THR A 276 15.96 4.42 -13.06
C THR A 276 15.21 5.75 -13.09
N ILE A 277 15.56 6.68 -12.19
CA ILE A 277 14.98 8.03 -12.16
C ILE A 277 15.30 8.81 -13.46
N ASP A 278 16.54 8.76 -13.94
CA ASP A 278 16.93 9.41 -15.20
C ASP A 278 16.21 8.79 -16.42
N TRP A 279 15.95 7.48 -16.42
CA TRP A 279 15.11 6.83 -17.43
C TRP A 279 13.65 7.28 -17.35
N MET A 280 13.06 7.29 -16.15
CA MET A 280 11.69 7.74 -15.90
C MET A 280 11.46 9.20 -16.36
N ILE A 281 12.43 10.09 -16.11
CA ILE A 281 12.36 11.49 -16.57
C ILE A 281 12.39 11.56 -18.10
N ARG A 282 13.28 10.80 -18.75
CA ARG A 282 13.40 10.80 -20.22
C ARG A 282 12.15 10.24 -20.89
N GLU A 283 11.70 9.07 -20.46
CA GLU A 283 10.53 8.40 -21.04
C GLU A 283 9.23 9.17 -20.80
N GLY A 284 9.05 9.69 -19.58
CA GLY A 284 7.85 10.47 -19.24
C GLY A 284 7.79 11.84 -19.92
N ALA A 285 8.89 12.33 -20.49
CA ALA A 285 8.94 13.57 -21.25
C ALA A 285 8.61 13.39 -22.75
N LEU A 286 8.59 12.16 -23.26
CA LEU A 286 8.31 11.88 -24.67
C LEU A 286 6.82 12.13 -24.98
N PRO A 287 6.47 12.77 -26.12
CA PRO A 287 5.10 12.85 -26.59
C PRO A 287 4.53 11.46 -26.86
N GLY A 288 3.45 11.08 -26.16
CA GLY A 288 2.91 9.72 -26.22
C GLY A 288 3.76 8.67 -25.50
N GLY A 289 4.71 9.09 -24.67
CA GLY A 289 5.52 8.24 -23.80
C GLY A 289 4.72 7.61 -22.65
N LEU A 290 5.42 6.81 -21.84
CA LEU A 290 4.82 6.09 -20.71
C LEU A 290 4.48 7.04 -19.55
N ASP A 291 3.47 6.69 -18.75
CA ASP A 291 3.11 7.44 -17.52
C ASP A 291 4.05 7.09 -16.34
N VAL A 292 5.33 7.37 -16.54
CA VAL A 292 6.43 7.01 -15.63
C VAL A 292 7.12 8.24 -15.01
N ILE A 293 6.58 9.46 -15.17
CA ILE A 293 7.19 10.66 -14.60
C ILE A 293 7.32 10.50 -13.08
N PRO A 294 8.52 10.67 -12.48
CA PRO A 294 8.71 10.49 -11.04
C PRO A 294 7.74 11.32 -10.19
N GLY A 295 7.06 10.65 -9.26
CA GLY A 295 6.17 11.26 -8.28
C GLY A 295 6.86 11.53 -6.94
N SER A 296 6.15 12.10 -5.97
CA SER A 296 6.70 12.34 -4.62
C SER A 296 7.20 11.05 -3.98
N SER A 297 6.48 9.94 -4.15
CA SER A 297 6.89 8.62 -3.65
C SER A 297 8.21 8.15 -4.28
N SER A 298 8.41 8.33 -5.59
CA SER A 298 9.64 7.95 -6.29
C SER A 298 10.85 8.64 -5.67
N TRP A 299 10.76 9.95 -5.44
CA TRP A 299 11.81 10.74 -4.82
C TRP A 299 12.06 10.37 -3.36
N CYS A 300 10.99 10.18 -2.58
CA CYS A 300 11.10 9.78 -1.19
C CYS A 300 11.84 8.45 -1.04
N ILE A 301 11.45 7.43 -1.80
CA ILE A 301 12.09 6.10 -1.77
C ILE A 301 13.57 6.23 -2.19
N ALA A 302 13.85 6.92 -3.29
CA ALA A 302 15.21 7.07 -3.82
C ALA A 302 16.15 7.80 -2.84
N LEU A 303 15.70 8.89 -2.22
CA LEU A 303 16.50 9.66 -1.26
C LEU A 303 16.68 8.90 0.06
N ARG A 304 15.64 8.20 0.52
CA ARG A 304 15.75 7.34 1.71
C ARG A 304 16.73 6.21 1.47
N ALA A 305 16.73 5.60 0.29
CA ALA A 305 17.71 4.58 -0.08
C ALA A 305 19.15 5.12 -0.01
N CYS A 306 19.39 6.32 -0.52
CA CYS A 306 20.71 6.95 -0.44
C CYS A 306 21.12 7.25 1.01
N LEU A 307 20.18 7.67 1.86
CA LEU A 307 20.43 7.88 3.28
C LEU A 307 20.80 6.57 3.99
N ASN A 308 20.03 5.50 3.74
CA ASN A 308 20.27 4.18 4.32
C ASN A 308 21.60 3.59 3.88
N ALA A 309 21.96 3.77 2.60
CA ALA A 309 23.25 3.35 2.05
C ALA A 309 24.42 4.30 2.41
N GLN A 310 24.14 5.45 3.03
CA GLN A 310 25.10 6.54 3.29
C GLN A 310 25.83 7.02 2.01
N ASP A 311 25.22 6.85 0.83
CA ASP A 311 25.75 7.36 -0.43
C ASP A 311 25.27 8.79 -0.67
N TRP A 312 26.07 9.70 -0.17
CA TRP A 312 25.75 11.10 -0.23
C TRP A 312 25.95 11.73 -1.61
N ASN A 313 26.83 11.17 -2.43
CA ASN A 313 27.05 11.65 -3.80
C ASN A 313 25.83 11.34 -4.67
N ALA A 314 25.25 10.16 -4.50
CA ALA A 314 24.00 9.81 -5.16
C ALA A 314 22.85 10.73 -4.74
N ALA A 315 22.70 10.97 -3.43
CA ALA A 315 21.65 11.83 -2.91
C ALA A 315 21.76 13.28 -3.41
N LYS A 316 22.99 13.82 -3.50
CA LYS A 316 23.25 15.14 -4.10
C LYS A 316 22.83 15.19 -5.57
N THR A 317 23.10 14.12 -6.32
CA THR A 317 22.73 14.02 -7.74
C THR A 317 21.21 14.00 -7.91
N LEU A 318 20.51 13.16 -7.15
CA LEU A 318 19.04 13.10 -7.15
C LEU A 318 18.40 14.43 -6.75
N THR A 319 18.96 15.11 -5.74
CA THR A 319 18.48 16.44 -5.32
C THR A 319 18.58 17.47 -6.44
N LYS A 320 19.69 17.49 -7.18
CA LYS A 320 19.84 18.38 -8.35
C LYS A 320 18.83 18.06 -9.45
N ARG A 321 18.57 16.77 -9.70
CA ARG A 321 17.55 16.33 -10.68
C ARG A 321 16.16 16.83 -10.27
N LEU A 322 15.77 16.60 -9.02
CA LEU A 322 14.51 17.09 -8.47
C LEU A 322 14.37 18.61 -8.62
N ALA A 323 15.40 19.37 -8.27
CA ALA A 323 15.41 20.84 -8.40
C ALA A 323 15.26 21.30 -9.87
N SER A 324 15.85 20.57 -10.82
CA SER A 324 15.77 20.89 -12.25
C SER A 324 14.40 20.60 -12.88
N MET A 325 13.54 19.81 -12.23
CA MET A 325 12.26 19.38 -12.82
C MET A 325 11.18 20.46 -12.84
N GLY A 326 11.36 21.62 -12.19
CA GLY A 326 10.67 22.90 -12.45
C GLY A 326 9.13 22.97 -12.50
N ASN A 327 8.39 21.86 -12.37
CA ASN A 327 6.99 21.80 -12.80
C ASN A 327 6.01 21.84 -11.62
N ARG A 328 5.07 22.78 -11.71
CA ARG A 328 4.32 23.43 -10.62
C ARG A 328 3.07 22.68 -10.10
N LYS A 329 2.94 21.37 -10.33
CA LYS A 329 1.68 20.64 -10.05
C LYS A 329 1.77 19.44 -9.11
N ARG A 330 2.96 19.05 -8.63
CA ARG A 330 3.10 17.95 -7.67
C ARG A 330 3.57 18.52 -6.33
N ILE A 331 2.69 18.50 -5.33
CA ILE A 331 3.03 18.88 -3.96
C ILE A 331 4.08 17.86 -3.48
N ILE A 332 5.34 18.31 -3.42
CA ILE A 332 6.41 17.54 -2.78
C ILE A 332 6.03 17.45 -1.29
N ASP A 333 6.05 16.24 -0.74
CA ASP A 333 5.66 16.00 0.65
C ASP A 333 6.76 16.44 1.62
N ALA A 334 6.37 16.64 2.88
CA ALA A 334 7.28 17.10 3.92
C ALA A 334 8.47 16.16 4.14
N GLU A 335 8.23 14.87 3.95
CA GLU A 335 9.24 13.82 4.06
C GLU A 335 10.33 13.97 3.01
N THR A 336 9.98 14.11 1.73
CA THR A 336 10.97 14.29 0.66
C THR A 336 11.82 15.54 0.91
N ILE A 337 11.19 16.65 1.31
CA ILE A 337 11.91 17.91 1.61
C ILE A 337 12.84 17.73 2.82
N TYR A 338 12.36 17.07 3.87
CA TYR A 338 13.15 16.76 5.06
C TYR A 338 14.38 15.93 4.69
N LEU A 339 14.20 14.86 3.90
CA LEU A 339 15.29 14.00 3.48
C LEU A 339 16.30 14.77 2.61
N VAL A 340 15.84 15.56 1.63
CA VAL A 340 16.73 16.43 0.82
C VAL A 340 17.56 17.35 1.71
N LEU A 341 16.93 18.03 2.66
CA LEU A 341 17.62 18.98 3.54
C LEU A 341 18.57 18.26 4.50
N LYS A 342 18.14 17.13 5.07
CA LYS A 342 18.95 16.31 5.97
C LYS A 342 20.19 15.81 5.25
N THR A 343 20.05 15.25 4.07
CA THR A 343 21.18 14.81 3.25
C THR A 343 22.14 15.96 2.96
N THR A 344 21.64 17.12 2.53
CA THR A 344 22.48 18.29 2.23
C THR A 344 23.24 18.78 3.46
N TYR A 345 22.63 18.67 4.64
CA TYR A 345 23.24 19.03 5.91
C TYR A 345 24.27 18.01 6.43
N VAL A 346 24.02 16.70 6.26
CA VAL A 346 25.00 15.67 6.62
C VAL A 346 26.20 15.68 5.67
N LEU A 347 25.97 15.99 4.40
CA LEU A 347 27.02 16.27 3.41
C LEU A 347 27.84 17.49 3.80
N LYS A 348 28.89 17.31 4.61
CA LYS A 348 29.87 18.37 4.93
C LYS A 348 31.05 18.29 3.96
N PRO A 349 31.02 18.94 2.77
CA PRO A 349 32.20 19.06 1.94
C PRO A 349 33.30 19.80 2.72
N ALA A 350 34.56 19.50 2.40
CA ALA A 350 35.72 20.09 3.07
C ALA A 350 35.73 21.64 2.99
N ASP A 351 35.15 22.20 1.94
CA ASP A 351 34.95 23.65 1.81
C ASP A 351 33.65 24.09 2.49
N LYS A 352 33.80 24.82 3.60
CA LYS A 352 32.71 25.41 4.38
C LYS A 352 31.84 26.36 3.56
N ARG A 353 32.40 27.10 2.59
CA ARG A 353 31.64 28.02 1.73
C ARG A 353 30.77 27.27 0.73
N LEU A 354 31.29 26.18 0.18
CA LEU A 354 30.54 25.30 -0.72
C LEU A 354 29.39 24.59 0.01
N HIS A 355 29.60 24.19 1.27
CA HIS A 355 28.55 23.61 2.11
C HIS A 355 27.44 24.63 2.38
N GLU A 356 27.79 25.85 2.77
CA GLU A 356 26.84 26.94 3.00
C GLU A 356 26.04 27.29 1.74
N GLN A 357 26.68 27.31 0.57
CA GLN A 357 26.00 27.55 -0.71
C GLN A 357 25.00 26.43 -1.06
N GLN A 358 25.35 25.16 -0.81
CA GLN A 358 24.46 24.03 -1.06
C GLN A 358 23.28 24.01 -0.09
N LEU A 359 23.55 24.30 1.18
CA LEU A 359 22.51 24.46 2.20
C LEU A 359 21.55 25.56 1.79
N ARG A 360 22.04 26.73 1.36
CA ARG A 360 21.23 27.85 0.85
C ARG A 360 20.28 27.43 -0.27
N GLN A 361 20.77 26.71 -1.28
CA GLN A 361 19.93 26.25 -2.40
C GLN A 361 18.84 25.26 -1.96
N ALA A 362 19.18 24.31 -1.09
CA ALA A 362 18.20 23.35 -0.54
C ALA A 362 17.13 24.07 0.29
N LEU A 363 17.57 25.06 1.06
CA LEU A 363 16.76 25.92 1.90
C LEU A 363 15.80 26.83 1.10
N ASP A 364 16.24 27.41 -0.02
CA ASP A 364 15.38 28.16 -0.93
C ASP A 364 14.30 27.25 -1.56
N ALA A 365 14.65 26.01 -1.91
CA ALA A 365 13.68 25.01 -2.38
C ALA A 365 12.66 24.64 -1.29
N VAL A 366 13.10 24.48 -0.04
CA VAL A 366 12.22 24.26 1.13
C VAL A 366 11.24 25.43 1.28
N CYS A 367 11.71 26.68 1.22
CA CYS A 367 10.88 27.88 1.26
C CYS A 367 9.79 27.85 0.19
N TYR A 368 10.17 27.56 -1.05
CA TYR A 368 9.22 27.49 -2.17
C TYR A 368 8.14 26.44 -1.95
N VAL A 369 8.52 25.22 -1.56
CA VAL A 369 7.55 24.12 -1.40
C VAL A 369 6.64 24.34 -0.19
N VAL A 370 7.18 24.79 0.95
CA VAL A 370 6.36 25.12 2.14
C VAL A 370 5.38 26.25 1.83
N SER A 371 5.73 27.18 0.93
CA SER A 371 4.81 28.24 0.49
C SER A 371 3.57 27.71 -0.26
N LEU A 372 3.68 26.55 -0.91
CA LEU A 372 2.62 25.88 -1.64
C LEU A 372 1.73 25.01 -0.73
N TRP A 373 2.11 24.79 0.52
CA TRP A 373 1.29 24.03 1.45
C TRP A 373 0.05 24.82 1.89
N PRO A 374 -1.08 24.14 2.17
CA PRO A 374 -2.28 24.80 2.66
C PRO A 374 -1.98 25.57 3.95
N LYS A 375 -2.38 26.85 3.99
CA LYS A 375 -2.18 27.74 5.15
C LYS A 375 -2.86 27.22 6.43
N ASN A 376 -3.92 26.44 6.27
CA ASN A 376 -4.65 25.79 7.36
C ASN A 376 -4.51 24.26 7.20
N SER A 377 -3.47 23.66 7.78
CA SER A 377 -3.32 22.19 7.82
C SER A 377 -4.44 21.50 8.60
N ASN A 378 -5.10 22.22 9.52
CA ASN A 378 -6.11 21.66 10.43
C ASN A 378 -7.47 21.41 9.75
N THR A 379 -7.82 22.10 8.67
CA THR A 379 -9.13 21.95 8.00
C THR A 379 -9.24 20.71 7.11
N THR A 380 -8.12 20.04 6.84
CA THR A 380 -8.08 18.80 6.02
C THR A 380 -7.87 17.54 6.85
N GLN A 381 -7.60 17.65 8.16
CA GLN A 381 -7.26 16.52 9.03
C GLN A 381 -8.40 15.54 9.30
N PRO A 382 -9.63 15.93 9.69
CA PRO A 382 -10.59 14.94 10.20
C PRO A 382 -11.15 14.00 9.12
N THR A 383 -11.33 14.48 7.88
CA THR A 383 -11.81 13.67 6.75
C THR A 383 -10.70 12.87 6.08
N HIS A 384 -9.48 13.41 5.94
CA HIS A 384 -8.35 12.65 5.38
C HIS A 384 -7.71 11.65 6.36
N ALA A 385 -7.72 11.94 7.67
CA ALA A 385 -7.26 11.01 8.71
C ALA A 385 -8.04 9.70 8.71
N LYS A 386 -9.35 9.77 8.46
CA LYS A 386 -10.23 8.59 8.36
C LYS A 386 -9.92 7.70 7.16
N ILE A 387 -9.36 8.27 6.08
CA ILE A 387 -9.15 7.56 4.80
C ILE A 387 -7.73 6.99 4.72
N ASN A 388 -6.72 7.68 5.28
CA ASN A 388 -5.34 7.22 5.24
C ASN A 388 -4.54 7.72 6.47
N PRO A 389 -4.67 7.04 7.63
CA PRO A 389 -4.07 7.49 8.89
C PRO A 389 -2.53 7.51 8.83
N ASP A 390 -1.91 6.48 8.26
CA ASP A 390 -0.44 6.38 8.16
C ASP A 390 0.19 7.54 7.38
N ARG A 391 -0.45 7.97 6.29
CA ARG A 391 0.04 9.08 5.48
C ARG A 391 -0.03 10.42 6.23
N LEU A 392 -1.04 10.60 7.08
CA LEU A 392 -1.17 11.79 7.91
C LEU A 392 -0.14 11.79 9.04
N GLU A 393 0.05 10.65 9.72
CA GLU A 393 1.09 10.48 10.74
C GLU A 393 2.47 10.84 10.20
N ARG A 394 2.86 10.24 9.05
CA ARG A 394 4.13 10.54 8.37
C ARG A 394 4.28 12.02 8.09
N ARG A 395 3.27 12.64 7.49
CA ARG A 395 3.31 14.06 7.13
C ARG A 395 3.60 14.93 8.35
N ILE A 396 2.89 14.71 9.45
CA ILE A 396 3.04 15.47 10.69
C ILE A 396 4.45 15.32 11.26
N ILE A 397 4.97 14.09 11.33
CA ILE A 397 6.29 13.84 11.90
C ILE A 397 7.38 14.53 11.08
N PHE A 398 7.36 14.37 9.77
CA PHE A 398 8.38 14.98 8.92
C PHE A 398 8.24 16.51 8.83
N GLN A 399 7.03 17.08 9.00
CA GLN A 399 6.86 18.52 9.15
C GLN A 399 7.55 19.05 10.42
N ASN A 400 7.37 18.37 11.56
CA ASN A 400 8.05 18.73 12.80
C ASN A 400 9.56 18.61 12.68
N ALA A 401 10.03 17.46 12.18
CA ALA A 401 11.46 17.17 12.02
C ALA A 401 12.13 18.14 11.04
N LEU A 402 11.46 18.52 9.94
CA LEU A 402 11.92 19.58 9.04
C LEU A 402 12.06 20.91 9.77
N GLY A 403 11.08 21.27 10.60
CA GLY A 403 11.15 22.46 11.45
C GLY A 403 12.34 22.45 12.42
N ASP A 404 12.65 21.31 13.04
CA ASP A 404 13.80 21.17 13.95
C ASP A 404 15.13 21.22 13.20
N LEU A 405 15.22 20.54 12.05
CA LEU A 405 16.42 20.53 11.22
C LEU A 405 16.74 21.92 10.66
N VAL A 406 15.74 22.64 10.13
CA VAL A 406 15.92 24.03 9.65
C VAL A 406 16.41 24.92 10.78
N ARG A 407 15.85 24.80 11.98
CA ARG A 407 16.31 25.56 13.15
C ARG A 407 17.77 25.27 13.48
N LYS A 408 18.17 24.00 13.46
CA LYS A 408 19.56 23.59 13.72
C LYS A 408 20.52 24.18 12.69
N ILE A 409 20.19 24.08 11.40
CA ILE A 409 21.00 24.65 10.31
C ILE A 409 21.17 26.17 10.49
N LEU A 410 20.09 26.89 10.78
CA LEU A 410 20.15 28.33 11.04
C LEU A 410 20.90 28.69 12.34
N GLY A 411 20.99 27.75 13.29
CA GLY A 411 21.83 27.87 14.48
C GLY A 411 23.32 27.80 14.18
N GLU A 412 23.70 27.00 13.19
CA GLU A 412 25.11 26.73 12.84
C GLU A 412 25.68 27.67 11.76
N PHE A 413 24.83 28.23 10.90
CA PHE A 413 25.22 29.10 9.79
C PHE A 413 24.49 30.44 9.83
N ASP A 414 25.02 31.40 10.60
CA ASP A 414 24.41 32.72 10.77
C ASP A 414 24.24 33.48 9.43
N GLY A 415 25.12 33.24 8.45
CA GLY A 415 25.01 33.80 7.10
C GLY A 415 23.71 33.43 6.38
N LEU A 416 23.13 32.26 6.67
CA LEU A 416 21.88 31.79 6.07
C LEU A 416 20.64 32.51 6.64
N ARG A 417 20.73 33.12 7.83
CA ARG A 417 19.62 33.90 8.41
C ARG A 417 19.33 35.19 7.64
N SER A 418 20.31 35.69 6.90
CA SER A 418 20.20 36.93 6.10
C SER A 418 19.44 36.74 4.79
N ILE A 419 19.10 35.50 4.42
CA ILE A 419 18.42 35.20 3.16
C ILE A 419 16.93 35.61 3.25
N PRO A 420 16.41 36.40 2.30
CA PRO A 420 15.00 36.79 2.26
C PRO A 420 14.06 35.57 2.25
N GLY A 421 13.06 35.55 3.13
CA GLY A 421 12.09 34.45 3.24
C GLY A 421 12.39 33.43 4.36
N PHE A 422 13.57 33.46 4.98
CA PHE A 422 13.93 32.54 6.08
C PHE A 422 13.17 32.77 7.38
N SER A 423 12.87 34.03 7.70
CA SER A 423 12.00 34.40 8.81
C SER A 423 10.57 33.90 8.59
N ASP A 424 10.05 34.01 7.36
CA ASP A 424 8.73 33.49 6.97
C ASP A 424 8.71 31.95 7.01
N LEU A 425 9.77 31.27 6.55
CA LEU A 425 9.88 29.81 6.65
C LEU A 425 9.89 29.34 8.11
N THR A 426 10.69 29.97 8.97
CA THR A 426 10.77 29.62 10.39
C THR A 426 9.44 29.83 11.09
N TYR A 427 8.75 30.93 10.77
CA TYR A 427 7.40 31.22 11.25
C TYR A 427 6.38 30.18 10.77
N ARG A 428 6.38 29.84 9.47
CA ARG A 428 5.48 28.84 8.89
C ARG A 428 5.72 27.44 9.42
N LEU A 429 6.97 26.99 9.52
CA LEU A 429 7.29 25.69 10.10
C LEU A 429 6.90 25.62 11.57
N LYS A 430 6.99 26.73 12.31
CA LYS A 430 6.48 26.83 13.69
C LYS A 430 4.96 26.72 13.75
N GLN A 431 4.23 27.37 12.84
CA GLN A 431 2.76 27.27 12.73
C GLN A 431 2.28 25.86 12.35
N LEU A 432 3.08 25.15 11.55
CA LEU A 432 2.79 23.78 11.12
C LEU A 432 3.14 22.72 12.17
N ARG A 433 3.79 23.10 13.30
CA ARG A 433 4.11 22.13 14.35
C ARG A 433 2.86 21.65 15.06
N THR A 434 2.71 20.35 15.12
CA THR A 434 1.65 19.69 15.88
C THR A 434 2.23 18.81 16.96
N LYS A 435 1.54 18.67 18.10
CA LYS A 435 1.96 17.76 19.16
C LYS A 435 1.86 16.32 18.64
N VAL A 436 2.97 15.59 18.61
CA VAL A 436 3.02 14.20 18.15
C VAL A 436 2.92 13.28 19.37
N PRO A 437 1.91 12.40 19.42
CA PRO A 437 1.85 11.33 20.41
C PRO A 437 3.16 10.51 20.45
N SER A 438 3.67 10.21 21.65
CA SER A 438 5.00 9.61 21.86
C SER A 438 5.19 8.28 21.14
N ASN A 439 4.14 7.49 21.12
CA ASN A 439 4.02 6.26 20.39
C ASN A 439 4.18 6.37 18.86
N ILE A 440 3.60 7.41 18.24
CA ILE A 440 3.75 7.69 16.82
C ILE A 440 5.19 8.15 16.56
N ALA A 441 5.80 8.92 17.47
CA ALA A 441 7.20 9.33 17.34
C ALA A 441 8.16 8.12 17.32
N VAL A 442 7.95 7.14 18.19
CA VAL A 442 8.78 5.91 18.25
C VAL A 442 8.68 5.11 16.94
N LYS A 443 7.49 4.95 16.36
CA LYS A 443 7.26 4.25 15.08
C LYS A 443 8.13 4.78 13.93
N TYR A 444 8.46 6.07 13.95
CA TYR A 444 9.22 6.72 12.86
C TYR A 444 10.64 7.13 13.27
N GLN A 445 11.11 6.75 14.46
CA GLN A 445 12.40 7.16 14.99
C GLN A 445 13.58 6.71 14.13
N GLU A 446 13.48 5.53 13.49
CA GLU A 446 14.50 5.01 12.57
C GLU A 446 14.66 5.84 11.29
N TYR A 447 13.64 6.65 10.94
CA TYR A 447 13.63 7.46 9.72
C TYR A 447 14.05 8.93 9.98
N LEU A 448 14.04 9.37 11.24
CA LEU A 448 14.47 10.71 11.69
C LEU A 448 15.96 10.76 11.99
#